data_AF-A0CQ66-F1
#
_entry.id   AF-A0CQ66-F1
#
_cell.length_a   1.000
_cell.length_b   1.000
_cell.length_c   1.000
_cell.angle_alpha   90.00
_cell.angle_beta   90.00
_cell.angle_gamma   90.00
#
_symmetry.space_group_name_H-M   'P 1'
#
loop_
_entity.id
_entity.type
_entity.pdbx_description
1 polymer ?
#
loop_
_entity_poly.entity_id
_entity_poly.type
_entity_poly.pdbx_seq_one_letter_code
_entity_poly.pdbx_strand_id
1 'polypeptide(L)'
;MKSTLTVLLVVLVSVQGFQIDMFSKHHIPNRNIMEIMMQIESKLASGGPFDTINTMLQDFRTSVTSEQIAHDDLYARQKNECDSESAFRKGQIQDASKILSASTNQLNLCSFQRQKAKAEFGMTEDQLTMNQQHLSLIQEVRKTEQENFNKMAVIFQDALRVIDESVYLAKKFSVGDASLIELADATGQMMQHSVSLKRTGSYAAVLASLARISLAEQVSSADVERLIQLLQTLRNNIEDAYNQFTAENNQAIVLYNNQKERIDKNIVRLEKSKTRLEDQITDLNGCVATQTAISQAASNKKQRNQKLLDDATALCTTFNSEYDNASAARRQELVLLSEVERLVEKRQNEIK
;
A
#
# COMPACT_ATOMS: atom_id res chain seq x y z
N MET A 1 -1.95 18.81 9.71
CA MET A 1 -1.72 19.93 8.78
C MET A 1 -1.07 21.08 9.56
N LYS A 2 -0.05 21.74 8.98
CA LYS A 2 0.97 22.62 9.60
C LYS A 2 2.23 21.86 10.05
N SER A 3 3.15 21.62 9.11
CA SER A 3 4.62 21.55 9.30
C SER A 3 5.41 20.95 8.11
N THR A 4 4.83 20.85 6.91
CA THR A 4 5.52 20.22 5.74
C THR A 4 5.76 21.16 4.56
N LEU A 5 5.60 22.48 4.73
CA LEU A 5 5.76 23.46 3.65
C LEU A 5 7.15 24.13 3.57
N THR A 6 8.09 23.78 4.46
CA THR A 6 9.35 24.53 4.62
C THR A 6 10.55 23.93 3.89
N VAL A 7 10.44 22.74 3.28
CA VAL A 7 11.58 22.07 2.61
C VAL A 7 11.62 22.35 1.10
N LEU A 8 10.54 22.89 0.51
CA LEU A 8 10.47 23.15 -0.93
C LEU A 8 11.14 24.46 -1.37
N LEU A 9 11.56 25.33 -0.43
CA LEU A 9 12.03 26.69 -0.71
C LEU A 9 13.54 26.90 -0.59
N VAL A 10 14.31 25.88 -0.20
CA VAL A 10 15.78 25.96 -0.06
C VAL A 10 16.52 25.53 -1.34
N VAL A 11 15.81 24.97 -2.34
CA VAL A 11 16.42 24.47 -3.59
C VAL A 11 16.46 25.52 -4.72
N LEU A 12 15.91 26.72 -4.50
CA LEU A 12 15.75 27.76 -5.54
C LEU A 12 16.55 29.05 -5.32
N VAL A 13 17.39 29.16 -4.28
CA VAL A 13 18.07 30.44 -3.92
C VAL A 13 19.62 30.40 -3.99
N SER A 14 20.26 29.28 -4.29
CA SER A 14 21.74 29.29 -4.48
C SER A 14 22.20 29.61 -5.90
N VAL A 15 21.31 30.13 -6.76
CA VAL A 15 21.71 30.79 -8.03
C VAL A 15 21.81 32.29 -7.77
N GLN A 16 22.69 32.68 -6.85
CA GLN A 16 23.10 34.06 -6.70
C GLN A 16 24.61 34.14 -6.95
N GLY A 17 24.94 34.66 -8.14
CA GLY A 17 26.14 35.46 -8.37
C GLY A 17 27.48 34.75 -8.28
N PHE A 18 27.72 33.72 -9.10
CA PHE A 18 29.06 33.62 -9.68
C PHE A 18 29.12 34.65 -10.81
N GLN A 19 29.45 35.90 -10.44
CA GLN A 19 30.03 36.81 -11.42
C GLN A 19 31.32 36.15 -11.87
N ILE A 20 31.30 35.63 -13.09
CA ILE A 20 32.49 35.19 -13.81
C ILE A 20 33.29 36.46 -14.09
N ASP A 21 34.11 36.87 -13.13
CA ASP A 21 35.15 37.87 -13.33
C ASP A 21 36.42 37.18 -13.84
N MET A 22 36.27 36.25 -14.81
CA MET A 22 37.40 35.50 -15.41
C MET A 22 38.15 36.26 -16.50
N PHE A 23 37.86 37.54 -16.72
CA PHE A 23 38.60 38.34 -17.69
C PHE A 23 38.98 39.70 -17.11
N SER A 24 39.73 39.69 -16.01
CA SER A 24 40.77 40.71 -15.85
C SER A 24 41.69 40.57 -17.07
N LYS A 25 41.52 41.44 -18.06
CA LYS A 25 42.44 41.62 -19.19
C LYS A 25 43.81 41.99 -18.63
N HIS A 26 44.60 41.00 -18.22
CA HIS A 26 46.04 41.13 -18.31
C HIS A 26 46.36 41.07 -19.80
N HIS A 27 46.41 42.26 -20.40
CA HIS A 27 46.85 42.42 -21.78
C HIS A 27 48.35 42.09 -21.79
N ILE A 28 48.66 40.82 -22.02
CA ILE A 28 50.02 40.39 -22.32
C ILE A 28 50.27 40.91 -23.74
N PRO A 29 51.20 41.86 -23.95
CA PRO A 29 51.51 42.32 -25.29
C PRO A 29 51.94 41.11 -26.13
N ASN A 30 51.35 40.93 -27.32
CA ASN A 30 51.82 39.94 -28.28
C ASN A 30 53.27 40.27 -28.63
N ARG A 31 54.21 39.58 -27.98
CA ARG A 31 55.64 39.73 -28.24
C ARG A 31 56.02 38.72 -29.30
N ASN A 32 56.72 39.17 -30.32
CA ASN A 32 57.31 38.29 -31.31
C ASN A 32 58.83 38.32 -31.14
N ILE A 33 59.42 37.18 -30.76
CA ILE A 33 60.87 37.05 -30.65
C ILE A 33 61.58 37.45 -31.95
N MET A 34 60.93 37.23 -33.11
CA MET A 34 61.41 37.68 -34.41
C MET A 34 61.52 39.21 -34.50
N GLU A 35 60.59 39.94 -33.90
CA GLU A 35 60.61 41.41 -33.89
C GLU A 35 61.77 41.96 -33.06
N ILE A 36 62.08 41.30 -31.94
CA ILE A 36 63.23 41.65 -31.11
C ILE A 36 64.54 41.25 -31.79
N MET A 37 64.60 40.09 -32.47
CA MET A 37 65.76 39.70 -33.27
C MET A 37 66.04 40.69 -34.39
N MET A 38 65.01 41.15 -35.12
CA MET A 38 65.16 42.18 -36.15
C MET A 38 65.68 43.51 -35.58
N GLN A 39 65.20 43.91 -34.40
CA GLN A 39 65.68 45.11 -33.72
C GLN A 39 67.14 44.98 -33.26
N ILE A 40 67.52 43.82 -32.73
CA ILE A 40 68.90 43.51 -32.32
C ILE A 40 69.84 43.52 -33.54
N GLU A 41 69.45 42.87 -34.64
CA GLU A 41 70.23 42.83 -35.87
C GLU A 41 70.43 44.23 -36.46
N SER A 42 69.37 45.05 -36.49
CA SER A 42 69.43 46.45 -36.93
C SER A 42 70.38 47.29 -36.06
N LYS A 43 70.35 47.11 -34.73
CA LYS A 43 71.23 47.83 -33.79
C LYS A 43 72.69 47.37 -33.88
N LEU A 44 72.93 46.09 -34.12
CA LEU A 44 74.27 45.54 -34.38
C LEU A 44 74.84 46.03 -35.73
N ALA A 45 74.00 46.15 -36.76
CA ALA A 45 74.41 46.65 -38.09
C ALA A 45 74.68 48.16 -38.11
N SER A 46 73.96 48.93 -37.29
CA SER A 46 74.08 50.40 -37.20
C SER A 46 75.15 50.89 -36.21
N GLY A 47 75.88 49.98 -35.55
CA GLY A 47 76.90 50.34 -34.55
C GLY A 47 76.32 50.96 -33.27
N GLY A 48 75.09 50.61 -32.91
CA GLY A 48 74.44 51.12 -31.71
C GLY A 48 75.13 50.69 -30.40
N PRO A 49 74.91 51.39 -29.27
CA PRO A 49 75.51 51.01 -27.99
C PRO A 49 75.08 49.61 -27.55
N PHE A 50 76.04 48.74 -27.23
CA PHE A 50 75.79 47.37 -26.75
C PHE A 50 74.91 47.34 -25.49
N ASP A 51 74.99 48.36 -24.64
CA ASP A 51 74.13 48.50 -23.44
C ASP A 51 72.64 48.57 -23.79
N THR A 52 72.29 49.15 -24.95
CA THR A 52 70.90 49.20 -25.42
C THR A 52 70.40 47.81 -25.85
N ILE A 53 71.27 47.00 -26.47
CA ILE A 53 70.95 45.62 -26.87
C ILE A 53 70.79 44.73 -25.63
N ASN A 54 71.69 44.86 -24.66
CA ASN A 54 71.60 44.13 -23.40
C ASN A 54 70.34 44.50 -22.60
N THR A 55 69.97 45.79 -22.58
CA THR A 55 68.72 46.23 -21.95
C THR A 55 67.49 45.61 -22.62
N MET A 56 67.44 45.58 -23.96
CA MET A 56 66.33 44.94 -24.70
C MET A 56 66.22 43.43 -24.40
N LEU A 57 67.35 42.72 -24.31
CA LEU A 57 67.38 41.30 -23.96
C LEU A 57 66.93 41.06 -22.51
N GLN A 58 67.37 41.90 -21.57
CA GLN A 58 66.94 41.84 -20.16
C GLN A 58 65.44 42.17 -19.98
N ASP A 59 64.92 43.15 -20.71
CA ASP A 59 63.50 43.51 -20.70
C ASP A 59 62.63 42.39 -21.28
N PHE A 60 63.15 41.66 -22.27
CA PHE A 60 62.48 40.47 -22.79
C PHE A 60 62.48 39.33 -21.77
N ARG A 61 63.65 39.01 -21.17
CA ARG A 61 63.78 38.00 -20.10
C ARG A 61 62.82 38.27 -18.96
N THR A 62 62.79 39.52 -18.48
CA THR A 62 61.96 39.94 -17.36
C THR A 62 60.48 39.74 -17.67
N SER A 63 60.05 40.04 -18.89
CA SER A 63 58.66 39.82 -19.28
C SER A 63 58.28 38.36 -19.43
N VAL A 64 59.13 37.53 -20.04
CA VAL A 64 58.84 36.08 -20.16
C VAL A 64 58.73 35.47 -18.76
N THR A 65 59.60 35.90 -17.85
CA THR A 65 59.55 35.48 -16.43
C THR A 65 58.28 35.98 -15.73
N SER A 66 57.91 37.25 -15.92
CA SER A 66 56.68 37.82 -15.35
C SER A 66 55.42 37.14 -15.88
N GLU A 67 55.40 36.76 -17.15
CA GLU A 67 54.29 36.03 -17.76
C GLU A 67 54.18 34.61 -17.19
N GLN A 68 55.30 33.91 -17.00
CA GLN A 68 55.30 32.61 -16.34
C GLN A 68 54.75 32.73 -14.91
N ILE A 69 55.19 33.71 -14.12
CA ILE A 69 54.66 33.92 -12.75
C ILE A 69 53.15 34.16 -12.76
N ALA A 70 52.66 34.99 -13.68
CA ALA A 70 51.22 35.24 -13.83
C ALA A 70 50.44 33.98 -14.26
N HIS A 71 51.03 33.16 -15.13
CA HIS A 71 50.43 31.89 -15.56
C HIS A 71 50.45 30.85 -14.45
N ASP A 72 51.51 30.78 -13.64
CA ASP A 72 51.62 29.90 -12.47
C ASP A 72 50.50 30.23 -11.44
N ASP A 73 50.28 31.52 -11.16
CA ASP A 73 49.22 31.98 -10.26
C ASP A 73 47.83 31.65 -10.82
N LEU A 74 47.61 31.89 -12.12
CA LEU A 74 46.35 31.52 -12.78
C LEU A 74 46.11 30.00 -12.74
N TYR A 75 47.13 29.21 -13.06
CA TYR A 75 47.05 27.76 -13.05
C TYR A 75 46.78 27.22 -11.65
N ALA A 76 47.44 27.75 -10.62
CA ALA A 76 47.18 27.36 -9.24
C ALA A 76 45.72 27.61 -8.83
N ARG A 77 45.14 28.76 -9.21
CA ARG A 77 43.70 29.05 -9.00
C ARG A 77 42.80 28.07 -9.75
N GLN A 78 43.03 27.89 -11.05
CA GLN A 78 42.26 26.97 -11.89
C GLN A 78 42.32 25.53 -11.34
N LYS A 79 43.49 25.08 -10.86
CA LYS A 79 43.67 23.76 -10.27
C LYS A 79 42.87 23.59 -8.98
N ASN A 80 42.87 24.60 -8.11
CA ASN A 80 42.08 24.59 -6.88
C ASN A 80 40.56 24.56 -7.17
N GLU A 81 40.10 25.35 -8.14
CA GLU A 81 38.70 25.35 -8.59
C GLU A 81 38.30 23.98 -9.16
N CYS A 82 39.16 23.39 -9.98
CA CYS A 82 39.01 22.05 -10.53
C CYS A 82 38.84 20.97 -9.46
N ASP A 83 39.72 20.98 -8.44
CA ASP A 83 39.68 19.98 -7.37
C ASP A 83 38.43 20.17 -6.50
N SER A 84 38.06 21.41 -6.18
CA SER A 84 36.85 21.75 -5.44
C SER A 84 35.58 21.31 -6.17
N GLU A 85 35.47 21.63 -7.47
CA GLU A 85 34.32 21.23 -8.28
C GLU A 85 34.23 19.71 -8.43
N SER A 86 35.35 19.02 -8.67
CA SER A 86 35.39 17.55 -8.72
C SER A 86 34.91 16.92 -7.41
N ALA A 87 35.41 17.41 -6.28
CA ALA A 87 35.02 16.94 -4.96
C ALA A 87 33.54 17.19 -4.68
N PHE A 88 33.04 18.39 -5.02
CA PHE A 88 31.63 18.75 -4.89
C PHE A 88 30.73 17.81 -5.69
N ARG A 89 31.02 17.61 -6.99
CA ARG A 89 30.21 16.75 -7.86
C ARG A 89 30.23 15.29 -7.41
N LYS A 90 31.40 14.76 -7.00
CA LYS A 90 31.50 13.42 -6.42
C LYS A 90 30.64 13.27 -5.17
N GLY A 91 30.66 14.27 -4.27
CA GLY A 91 29.77 14.32 -3.11
C GLY A 91 28.29 14.29 -3.49
N GLN A 92 27.88 15.12 -4.45
CA GLN A 92 26.49 15.16 -4.93
C GLN A 92 26.03 13.83 -5.57
N ILE A 93 26.93 13.14 -6.29
CA ILE A 93 26.67 11.81 -6.88
C ILE A 93 26.48 10.77 -5.78
N GLN A 94 27.34 10.77 -4.76
CA GLN A 94 27.24 9.86 -3.62
C GLN A 94 25.94 10.06 -2.84
N ASP A 95 25.58 11.30 -2.55
CA ASP A 95 24.33 11.63 -1.86
C ASP A 95 23.11 11.20 -2.66
N ALA A 96 23.09 11.49 -3.96
CA ALA A 96 22.01 11.05 -4.85
C ALA A 96 21.92 9.51 -4.90
N SER A 97 23.05 8.81 -4.90
CA SER A 97 23.09 7.35 -4.89
C SER A 97 22.56 6.74 -3.58
N LYS A 98 22.87 7.36 -2.43
CA LYS A 98 22.32 6.95 -1.12
C LYS A 98 20.80 7.12 -1.08
N ILE A 99 20.30 8.28 -1.50
CA ILE A 99 18.86 8.56 -1.56
C ILE A 99 18.17 7.57 -2.49
N LEU A 100 18.71 7.34 -3.69
CA LEU A 100 18.14 6.40 -4.67
C LEU A 100 18.05 4.98 -4.11
N SER A 101 19.09 4.50 -3.42
CA SER A 101 19.07 3.19 -2.78
C SER A 101 18.01 3.10 -1.69
N ALA A 102 17.96 4.10 -0.80
CA ALA A 102 16.98 4.14 0.29
C ALA A 102 15.53 4.20 -0.22
N SER A 103 15.24 5.06 -1.20
CA SER A 103 13.90 5.20 -1.77
C SER A 103 13.48 3.96 -2.55
N THR A 104 14.41 3.29 -3.24
CA THR A 104 14.13 2.02 -3.94
C THR A 104 13.80 0.89 -2.95
N ASN A 105 14.54 0.79 -1.84
CA ASN A 105 14.25 -0.19 -0.79
C ASN A 105 12.87 0.06 -0.17
N GLN A 106 12.55 1.31 0.14
CA GLN A 106 11.24 1.68 0.70
C GLN A 106 10.10 1.45 -0.32
N LEU A 107 10.33 1.73 -1.61
CA LEU A 107 9.39 1.46 -2.68
C LEU A 107 9.04 -0.03 -2.77
N ASN A 108 10.05 -0.90 -2.71
CA ASN A 108 9.87 -2.35 -2.73
C ASN A 108 9.07 -2.82 -1.50
N LEU A 109 9.39 -2.31 -0.32
CA LEU A 109 8.67 -2.62 0.91
C LEU A 109 7.20 -2.21 0.83
N CYS A 110 6.92 -0.96 0.44
CA CYS A 110 5.55 -0.47 0.29
C CYS A 110 4.78 -1.24 -0.78
N SER A 111 5.43 -1.61 -1.89
CA SER A 111 4.80 -2.41 -2.96
C SER A 111 4.44 -3.83 -2.49
N PHE A 112 5.34 -4.48 -1.76
CA PHE A 112 5.10 -5.81 -1.18
C PHE A 112 3.96 -5.78 -0.14
N GLN A 113 4.02 -4.83 0.80
CA GLN A 113 2.96 -4.67 1.81
C GLN A 113 1.61 -4.37 1.17
N ARG A 114 1.58 -3.59 0.08
CA ARG A 114 0.35 -3.29 -0.66
C ARG A 114 -0.24 -4.56 -1.27
N GLN A 115 0.59 -5.40 -1.87
CA GLN A 115 0.14 -6.66 -2.45
C GLN A 115 -0.45 -7.58 -1.39
N LYS A 116 0.21 -7.68 -0.23
CA LYS A 116 -0.29 -8.45 0.92
C LYS A 116 -1.63 -7.90 1.42
N ALA A 117 -1.74 -6.59 1.62
CA ALA A 117 -2.99 -5.96 2.07
C ALA A 117 -4.13 -6.18 1.06
N LYS A 118 -3.87 -6.13 -0.25
CA LYS A 118 -4.86 -6.45 -1.29
C LYS A 118 -5.32 -7.92 -1.25
N ALA A 119 -4.42 -8.86 -0.99
CA ALA A 119 -4.77 -10.27 -0.86
C ALA A 119 -5.62 -10.50 0.39
N GLU A 120 -5.23 -9.93 1.54
CA GLU A 120 -6.02 -9.98 2.78
C GLU A 120 -7.39 -9.32 2.64
N PHE A 121 -7.48 -8.23 1.87
CA PHE A 121 -8.74 -7.57 1.53
C PHE A 121 -9.67 -8.51 0.76
N GLY A 122 -9.19 -9.14 -0.32
CA GLY A 122 -10.00 -10.10 -1.09
C GLY A 122 -10.48 -11.27 -0.24
N MET A 123 -9.60 -11.86 0.58
CA MET A 123 -10.01 -12.92 1.52
C MET A 123 -11.06 -12.46 2.53
N THR A 124 -10.97 -11.20 2.99
CA THR A 124 -11.95 -10.61 3.91
C THR A 124 -13.31 -10.43 3.24
N GLU A 125 -13.34 -10.01 1.97
CA GLU A 125 -14.58 -9.90 1.18
C GLU A 125 -15.25 -11.26 0.94
N ASP A 126 -14.46 -12.29 0.62
CA ASP A 126 -14.97 -13.66 0.46
C ASP A 126 -15.58 -14.16 1.77
N GLN A 127 -14.90 -13.96 2.90
CA GLN A 127 -15.41 -14.32 4.22
C GLN A 127 -16.68 -13.56 4.61
N LEU A 128 -16.76 -12.27 4.26
CA LEU A 128 -17.95 -11.45 4.51
C LEU A 128 -19.13 -12.01 3.72
N THR A 129 -18.92 -12.30 2.44
CA THR A 129 -19.95 -12.88 1.55
C THR A 129 -20.44 -14.23 2.08
N MET A 130 -19.52 -15.12 2.50
CA MET A 130 -19.89 -16.42 3.08
C MET A 130 -20.69 -16.26 4.39
N ASN A 131 -20.33 -15.32 5.27
CA ASN A 131 -21.09 -15.08 6.50
C ASN A 131 -22.48 -14.49 6.21
N GLN A 132 -22.61 -13.59 5.24
CA GLN A 132 -23.90 -13.05 4.81
C GLN A 132 -24.81 -14.12 4.20
N GLN A 133 -24.26 -15.01 3.36
CA GLN A 133 -25.00 -16.15 2.82
C GLN A 133 -25.43 -17.12 3.92
N HIS A 134 -24.53 -17.41 4.87
CA HIS A 134 -24.86 -18.26 6.02
C HIS A 134 -25.95 -17.63 6.89
N LEU A 135 -25.90 -16.32 7.14
CA LEU A 135 -26.96 -15.59 7.85
C LEU A 135 -28.31 -15.73 7.14
N SER A 136 -28.34 -15.50 5.82
CA SER A 136 -29.56 -15.63 5.03
C SER A 136 -30.12 -17.06 5.07
N LEU A 137 -29.26 -18.07 5.01
CA LEU A 137 -29.67 -19.48 5.09
C LEU A 137 -30.32 -19.80 6.44
N ILE A 138 -29.70 -19.42 7.55
CA ILE A 138 -30.25 -19.73 8.88
C ILE A 138 -31.56 -18.97 9.13
N GLN A 139 -31.71 -17.77 8.56
CA GLN A 139 -32.94 -16.99 8.64
C GLN A 139 -34.09 -17.69 7.90
N GLU A 140 -33.83 -18.21 6.69
CA GLU A 140 -34.85 -18.92 5.90
C GLU A 140 -35.26 -20.25 6.54
N VAL A 141 -34.29 -21.01 7.08
CA VAL A 141 -34.55 -22.23 7.85
C VAL A 141 -35.42 -21.90 9.06
N ARG A 142 -35.07 -20.88 9.85
CA ARG A 142 -35.83 -20.49 11.03
C ARG A 142 -37.25 -20.02 10.70
N LYS A 143 -37.42 -19.31 9.59
CA LYS A 143 -38.73 -18.89 9.10
C LYS A 143 -39.60 -20.13 8.79
N THR A 144 -39.05 -21.10 8.07
CA THR A 144 -39.74 -22.36 7.75
C THR A 144 -40.10 -23.15 9.01
N GLU A 145 -39.16 -23.26 9.96
CA GLU A 145 -39.40 -23.91 11.26
C GLU A 145 -40.52 -23.22 12.05
N GLN A 146 -40.54 -21.88 12.07
CA GLN A 146 -41.57 -21.12 12.77
C GLN A 146 -42.95 -21.31 12.13
N GLU A 147 -43.03 -21.30 10.80
CA GLU A 147 -44.28 -21.56 10.08
C GLU A 147 -44.81 -22.98 10.36
N ASN A 148 -43.91 -23.98 10.38
CA ASN A 148 -44.28 -25.35 10.72
C ASN A 148 -44.73 -25.48 12.18
N PHE A 149 -44.02 -24.84 13.11
CA PHE A 149 -44.41 -24.79 14.52
C PHE A 149 -45.81 -24.20 14.70
N ASN A 150 -46.08 -23.05 14.09
CA ASN A 150 -47.38 -22.39 14.17
C ASN A 150 -48.51 -23.28 13.63
N LYS A 151 -48.30 -23.94 12.48
CA LYS A 151 -49.29 -24.88 11.91
C LYS A 151 -49.54 -26.07 12.83
N MET A 152 -48.48 -26.70 13.33
CA MET A 152 -48.60 -27.87 14.20
C MET A 152 -49.20 -27.52 15.56
N ALA A 153 -48.90 -26.34 16.11
CA ALA A 153 -49.48 -25.88 17.36
C ALA A 153 -51.01 -25.77 17.29
N VAL A 154 -51.55 -25.26 16.17
CA VAL A 154 -53.01 -25.23 15.93
C VAL A 154 -53.57 -26.65 15.88
N ILE A 155 -52.92 -27.58 15.17
CA ILE A 155 -53.37 -28.99 15.08
C ILE A 155 -53.38 -29.66 16.45
N PHE A 156 -52.37 -29.41 17.31
CA PHE A 156 -52.34 -29.91 18.69
C PHE A 156 -53.48 -29.33 19.53
N GLN A 157 -53.72 -28.02 19.46
CA GLN A 157 -54.79 -27.34 20.19
C GLN A 157 -56.18 -27.84 19.76
N ASP A 158 -56.41 -27.98 18.45
CA ASP A 158 -57.64 -28.54 17.92
C ASP A 158 -57.84 -30.00 18.33
N ALA A 159 -56.78 -30.81 18.30
CA ALA A 159 -56.85 -32.20 18.76
C ALA A 159 -57.23 -32.29 20.25
N LEU A 160 -56.65 -31.45 21.10
CA LEU A 160 -56.98 -31.38 22.53
C LEU A 160 -58.45 -30.96 22.72
N ARG A 161 -58.92 -29.95 21.98
CA ARG A 161 -60.33 -29.51 22.01
C ARG A 161 -61.28 -30.64 21.62
N VAL A 162 -60.98 -31.37 20.54
CA VAL A 162 -61.81 -32.52 20.09
C VAL A 162 -61.82 -33.62 21.15
N ILE A 163 -60.69 -33.91 21.80
CA ILE A 163 -60.65 -34.88 22.89
C ILE A 163 -61.51 -34.42 24.08
N ASP A 164 -61.42 -33.14 24.46
CA ASP A 164 -62.24 -32.56 25.53
C ASP A 164 -63.75 -32.61 25.22
N GLU A 165 -64.13 -32.27 23.99
CA GLU A 165 -65.50 -32.41 23.49
C GLU A 165 -65.96 -33.88 23.52
N SER A 166 -65.09 -34.81 23.16
CA SER A 166 -65.37 -36.25 23.19
C SER A 166 -65.58 -36.78 24.61
N VAL A 167 -64.78 -36.31 25.58
CA VAL A 167 -64.98 -36.63 27.00
C VAL A 167 -66.34 -36.12 27.48
N TYR A 168 -66.71 -34.90 27.08
CA TYR A 168 -68.01 -34.31 27.42
C TYR A 168 -69.18 -35.09 26.80
N LEU A 169 -69.10 -35.45 25.52
CA LEU A 169 -70.11 -36.24 24.83
C LEU A 169 -70.25 -37.66 25.42
N ALA A 170 -69.14 -38.32 25.74
CA ALA A 170 -69.17 -39.63 26.40
C ALA A 170 -69.88 -39.57 27.77
N LYS A 171 -69.66 -38.50 28.55
CA LYS A 171 -70.36 -38.27 29.82
C LYS A 171 -71.85 -37.97 29.65
N LYS A 172 -72.25 -37.25 28.60
CA LYS A 172 -73.67 -37.04 28.30
C LYS A 172 -74.35 -38.31 27.82
N PHE A 173 -73.67 -39.09 27.00
CA PHE A 173 -74.18 -40.36 26.49
C PHE A 173 -74.46 -41.35 27.64
N SER A 174 -73.64 -41.38 28.69
CA SER A 174 -73.87 -42.26 29.85
C SER A 174 -75.15 -41.95 30.63
N VAL A 175 -75.68 -40.71 30.54
CA VAL A 175 -76.93 -40.28 31.18
C VAL A 175 -78.10 -40.14 30.20
N GLY A 176 -77.90 -40.47 28.91
CA GLY A 176 -78.94 -40.40 27.88
C GLY A 176 -79.12 -39.05 27.20
N ASP A 177 -78.25 -38.07 27.48
CA ASP A 177 -78.35 -36.67 27.01
C ASP A 177 -77.51 -36.37 25.75
N ALA A 178 -76.91 -37.39 25.13
CA ALA A 178 -76.24 -37.29 23.83
C ALA A 178 -76.53 -38.53 22.97
N SER A 179 -76.52 -38.33 21.66
CA SER A 179 -76.76 -39.38 20.67
C SER A 179 -75.49 -40.12 20.28
N LEU A 180 -75.66 -41.36 19.79
CA LEU A 180 -74.55 -42.15 19.26
C LEU A 180 -73.90 -41.50 18.03
N ILE A 181 -74.67 -40.71 17.26
CA ILE A 181 -74.19 -39.99 16.08
C ILE A 181 -73.14 -38.93 16.47
N GLU A 182 -73.36 -38.21 17.58
CA GLU A 182 -72.41 -37.21 18.07
C GLU A 182 -71.09 -37.85 18.51
N LEU A 183 -71.14 -39.03 19.14
CA LEU A 183 -69.95 -39.83 19.47
C LEU A 183 -69.23 -40.36 18.22
N ALA A 184 -69.98 -40.73 17.18
CA ALA A 184 -69.42 -41.19 15.91
C ALA A 184 -68.70 -40.06 15.15
N ASP A 185 -69.26 -38.84 15.14
CA ASP A 185 -68.60 -37.67 14.51
C ASP A 185 -67.28 -37.34 15.21
N ALA A 186 -67.26 -37.36 16.54
CA ALA A 186 -66.07 -37.19 17.35
C ALA A 186 -64.98 -38.23 17.00
N THR A 187 -65.37 -39.46 16.66
CA THR A 187 -64.45 -40.53 16.22
C THR A 187 -63.76 -40.18 14.89
N GLY A 188 -64.51 -39.61 13.93
CA GLY A 188 -63.96 -39.17 12.65
C GLY A 188 -62.94 -38.05 12.81
N GLN A 189 -63.25 -37.05 13.64
CA GLN A 189 -62.34 -35.96 13.95
C GLN A 189 -61.07 -36.47 14.68
N MET A 190 -61.22 -37.36 15.67
CA MET A 190 -60.09 -37.99 16.36
C MET A 190 -59.19 -38.77 15.41
N MET A 191 -59.76 -39.50 14.45
CA MET A 191 -58.98 -40.23 13.44
C MET A 191 -58.19 -39.27 12.55
N GLN A 192 -58.79 -38.16 12.09
CA GLN A 192 -58.09 -37.13 11.32
C GLN A 192 -56.92 -36.52 12.10
N HIS A 193 -57.13 -36.13 13.36
CA HIS A 193 -56.06 -35.59 14.20
C HIS A 193 -54.96 -36.61 14.49
N SER A 194 -55.30 -37.90 14.64
CA SER A 194 -54.31 -38.97 14.83
C SER A 194 -53.32 -39.08 13.66
N VAL A 195 -53.80 -38.85 12.43
CA VAL A 195 -52.99 -38.86 11.21
C VAL A 195 -52.20 -37.56 11.09
N SER A 196 -52.84 -36.40 11.28
CA SER A 196 -52.20 -35.08 11.20
C SER A 196 -51.06 -34.93 12.21
N LEU A 197 -51.23 -35.43 13.43
CA LEU A 197 -50.20 -35.45 14.47
C LEU A 197 -49.19 -36.60 14.32
N LYS A 198 -49.41 -37.53 13.37
CA LYS A 198 -48.63 -38.77 13.21
C LYS A 198 -48.56 -39.60 14.49
N ARG A 199 -49.68 -39.65 15.24
CA ARG A 199 -49.81 -40.30 16.54
C ARG A 199 -50.90 -41.38 16.56
N THR A 200 -51.14 -42.06 15.44
CA THR A 200 -52.16 -43.12 15.30
C THR A 200 -52.12 -44.17 16.42
N GLY A 201 -50.92 -44.57 16.87
CA GLY A 201 -50.74 -45.49 17.99
C GLY A 201 -51.32 -44.99 19.32
N SER A 202 -51.24 -43.68 19.60
CA SER A 202 -51.82 -43.07 20.80
C SER A 202 -53.35 -43.09 20.77
N TYR A 203 -53.96 -42.95 19.59
CA TYR A 203 -55.41 -42.91 19.42
C TYR A 203 -56.06 -44.30 19.33
N ALA A 204 -55.29 -45.36 19.05
CA ALA A 204 -55.81 -46.68 18.71
C ALA A 204 -56.80 -47.26 19.74
N ALA A 205 -56.48 -47.17 21.03
CA ALA A 205 -57.34 -47.71 22.09
C ALA A 205 -58.67 -46.97 22.21
N VAL A 206 -58.65 -45.64 22.06
CA VAL A 206 -59.85 -44.80 22.06
C VAL A 206 -60.72 -45.11 20.83
N LEU A 207 -60.12 -45.16 19.64
CA LEU A 207 -60.84 -45.48 18.39
C LEU A 207 -61.45 -46.88 18.42
N ALA A 208 -60.75 -47.88 18.96
CA ALA A 208 -61.28 -49.22 19.13
C ALA A 208 -62.46 -49.27 20.13
N SER A 209 -62.37 -48.51 21.23
CA SER A 209 -63.44 -48.42 22.22
C SER A 209 -64.68 -47.74 21.63
N LEU A 210 -64.50 -46.66 20.87
CA LEU A 210 -65.58 -45.96 20.17
C LEU A 210 -66.24 -46.86 19.12
N ALA A 211 -65.45 -47.58 18.32
CA ALA A 211 -65.96 -48.53 17.34
C ALA A 211 -66.82 -49.63 18.01
N ARG A 212 -66.34 -50.19 19.12
CA ARG A 212 -67.09 -51.20 19.90
C ARG A 212 -68.42 -50.64 20.42
N ILE A 213 -68.43 -49.42 20.96
CA ILE A 213 -69.65 -48.77 21.46
C ILE A 213 -70.62 -48.49 20.29
N SER A 214 -70.11 -48.08 19.14
CA SER A 214 -70.92 -47.77 17.95
C SER A 214 -71.59 -48.99 17.30
N LEU A 215 -71.02 -50.19 17.49
CA LEU A 215 -71.50 -51.44 16.90
C LEU A 215 -72.30 -52.31 17.90
N ALA A 216 -72.43 -51.91 19.17
CA ALA A 216 -73.09 -52.71 20.19
C ALA A 216 -74.62 -52.54 20.15
N GLU A 217 -75.36 -53.66 20.22
CA GLU A 217 -76.82 -53.65 20.36
C GLU A 217 -77.29 -53.12 21.74
N GLN A 218 -76.46 -53.30 22.77
CA GLN A 218 -76.62 -52.71 24.09
C GLN A 218 -75.27 -52.19 24.60
N VAL A 219 -75.21 -50.92 24.97
CA VAL A 219 -74.01 -50.30 25.53
C VAL A 219 -74.09 -50.34 27.06
N SER A 220 -73.10 -50.95 27.71
CA SER A 220 -73.03 -50.96 29.18
C SER A 220 -72.44 -49.65 29.71
N SER A 221 -72.85 -49.23 30.91
CA SER A 221 -72.25 -48.07 31.60
C SER A 221 -70.74 -48.24 31.82
N ALA A 222 -70.28 -49.48 32.02
CA ALA A 222 -68.87 -49.81 32.16
C ALA A 222 -68.04 -49.57 30.89
N ASP A 223 -68.62 -49.82 29.69
CA ASP A 223 -67.94 -49.55 28.41
C ASP A 223 -67.75 -48.03 28.21
N VAL A 224 -68.75 -47.22 28.58
CA VAL A 224 -68.68 -45.75 28.49
C VAL A 224 -67.69 -45.16 29.50
N GLU A 225 -67.67 -45.67 30.74
CA GLU A 225 -66.69 -45.25 31.75
C GLU A 225 -65.26 -45.56 31.31
N ARG A 226 -65.03 -46.74 30.71
CA ARG A 226 -63.74 -47.10 30.13
C ARG A 226 -63.34 -46.17 28.99
N LEU A 227 -64.28 -45.80 28.10
CA LEU A 227 -64.02 -44.83 27.05
C LEU A 227 -63.57 -43.48 27.63
N ILE A 228 -64.25 -42.98 28.66
CA ILE A 228 -63.89 -41.72 29.33
C ILE A 228 -62.46 -41.79 29.87
N GLN A 229 -62.09 -42.88 30.54
CA GLN A 229 -60.71 -43.07 31.05
C GLN A 229 -59.67 -43.10 29.92
N LEU A 230 -59.98 -43.78 28.81
CA LEU A 230 -59.10 -43.83 27.64
C LEU A 230 -58.94 -42.44 26.98
N LEU A 231 -60.03 -41.68 26.88
CA LEU A 231 -60.01 -40.30 26.36
C LEU A 231 -59.20 -39.36 27.25
N GLN A 232 -59.35 -39.44 28.57
CA GLN A 232 -58.53 -38.67 29.52
C GLN A 232 -57.05 -39.03 29.43
N THR A 233 -56.74 -40.32 29.29
CA THR A 233 -55.36 -40.78 29.08
C THR A 233 -54.79 -40.25 27.76
N LEU A 234 -55.57 -40.31 26.68
CA LEU A 234 -55.18 -39.74 25.39
C LEU A 234 -54.96 -38.22 25.49
N ARG A 235 -55.85 -37.50 26.16
CA ARG A 235 -55.72 -36.05 26.40
C ARG A 235 -54.36 -35.72 27.02
N ASN A 236 -54.02 -36.38 28.12
CA ASN A 236 -52.74 -36.17 28.81
C ASN A 236 -51.54 -36.49 27.89
N ASN A 237 -51.60 -37.60 27.15
CA ASN A 237 -50.55 -37.97 26.20
C ASN A 237 -50.35 -36.93 25.08
N ILE A 238 -51.44 -36.32 24.59
CA ILE A 238 -51.38 -35.27 23.56
C ILE A 238 -50.91 -33.93 24.15
N GLU A 239 -51.31 -33.61 25.38
CA GLU A 239 -50.85 -32.42 26.11
C GLU A 239 -49.35 -32.49 26.39
N ASP A 240 -48.85 -33.62 26.90
CA ASP A 240 -47.42 -33.87 27.12
C ASP A 240 -46.63 -33.77 25.81
N ALA A 241 -47.17 -34.34 24.73
CA ALA A 241 -46.58 -34.23 23.39
C ALA A 241 -46.49 -32.79 22.90
N TYR A 242 -47.53 -31.99 23.13
CA TYR A 242 -47.55 -30.59 22.74
C TYR A 242 -46.58 -29.75 23.58
N ASN A 243 -46.50 -30.01 24.89
CA ASN A 243 -45.54 -29.38 25.79
C ASN A 243 -44.11 -29.69 25.37
N GLN A 244 -43.80 -30.94 25.03
CA GLN A 244 -42.50 -31.34 24.51
C GLN A 244 -42.19 -30.63 23.18
N PHE A 245 -43.12 -30.62 22.23
CA PHE A 245 -42.96 -29.94 20.94
C PHE A 245 -42.69 -28.43 21.11
N THR A 246 -43.36 -27.80 22.07
CA THR A 246 -43.16 -26.39 22.43
C THR A 246 -41.78 -26.15 23.07
N ALA A 247 -41.35 -27.03 23.97
CA ALA A 247 -40.03 -26.96 24.59
C ALA A 247 -38.90 -27.10 23.56
N GLU A 248 -39.01 -28.05 22.63
CA GLU A 248 -38.06 -28.25 21.52
C GLU A 248 -37.97 -27.00 20.63
N ASN A 249 -39.10 -26.38 20.28
CA ASN A 249 -39.11 -25.14 19.51
C ASN A 249 -38.45 -23.98 20.26
N ASN A 250 -38.70 -23.83 21.57
CA ASN A 250 -38.06 -22.80 22.39
C ASN A 250 -36.53 -22.99 22.44
N GLN A 251 -36.06 -24.23 22.55
CA GLN A 251 -34.63 -24.54 22.48
C GLN A 251 -34.04 -24.19 21.10
N ALA A 252 -34.74 -24.52 20.01
CA ALA A 252 -34.33 -24.17 18.66
C ALA A 252 -34.23 -22.64 18.46
N ILE A 253 -35.17 -21.85 19.01
CA ILE A 253 -35.13 -20.38 18.99
C ILE A 253 -33.87 -19.86 19.69
N VAL A 254 -33.53 -20.39 20.87
CA VAL A 254 -32.33 -19.98 21.60
C VAL A 254 -31.06 -20.29 20.80
N LEU A 255 -30.97 -21.49 20.21
CA LEU A 255 -29.82 -21.89 19.37
C LEU A 255 -29.69 -20.99 18.14
N TYR A 256 -30.79 -20.72 17.43
CA TYR A 256 -30.83 -19.80 16.30
C TYR A 256 -30.34 -18.40 16.69
N ASN A 257 -30.86 -17.82 17.77
CA ASN A 257 -30.47 -16.48 18.20
C ASN A 257 -28.98 -16.40 18.54
N ASN A 258 -28.45 -17.41 19.24
CA ASN A 258 -27.03 -17.50 19.55
C ASN A 258 -26.16 -17.61 18.28
N GLN A 259 -26.58 -18.43 17.31
CA GLN A 259 -25.87 -18.57 16.03
C GLN A 259 -25.92 -17.28 15.22
N LYS A 260 -27.09 -16.65 15.13
CA LYS A 260 -27.29 -15.36 14.47
C LYS A 260 -26.38 -14.28 15.05
N GLU A 261 -26.38 -14.12 16.38
CA GLU A 261 -25.54 -13.12 17.05
C GLU A 261 -24.04 -13.33 16.76
N ARG A 262 -23.58 -14.58 16.74
CA ARG A 262 -22.18 -14.91 16.41
C ARG A 262 -21.84 -14.55 14.96
N ILE A 263 -22.73 -14.83 14.01
CA ILE A 263 -22.54 -14.50 12.60
C ILE A 263 -22.55 -12.97 12.41
N ASP A 264 -23.51 -12.26 13.02
CA ASP A 264 -23.59 -10.79 12.96
C ASP A 264 -22.31 -10.13 13.52
N LYS A 265 -21.79 -10.62 14.65
CA LYS A 265 -20.52 -10.13 15.21
C LYS A 265 -19.34 -10.37 14.26
N ASN A 266 -19.31 -11.50 13.57
CA ASN A 266 -18.28 -11.79 12.58
C ASN A 266 -18.39 -10.85 11.37
N ILE A 267 -19.60 -10.60 10.86
CA ILE A 267 -19.87 -9.67 9.77
C ILE A 267 -19.34 -8.27 10.13
N VAL A 268 -19.73 -7.73 11.29
CA VAL A 268 -19.29 -6.40 11.74
C VAL A 268 -17.76 -6.33 11.90
N ARG A 269 -17.13 -7.40 12.39
CA ARG A 269 -15.66 -7.45 12.52
C ARG A 269 -14.99 -7.47 11.15
N LEU A 270 -15.52 -8.24 10.21
CA LEU A 270 -14.99 -8.34 8.84
C LEU A 270 -15.16 -7.02 8.09
N GLU A 271 -16.29 -6.34 8.21
CA GLU A 271 -16.51 -5.00 7.65
C GLU A 271 -15.49 -3.98 8.18
N LYS A 272 -15.25 -3.96 9.50
CA LYS A 272 -14.19 -3.10 10.08
C LYS A 272 -12.80 -3.45 9.57
N SER A 273 -12.51 -4.74 9.39
CA SER A 273 -11.23 -5.19 8.83
C SER A 273 -11.08 -4.74 7.37
N LYS A 274 -12.16 -4.85 6.59
CA LYS A 274 -12.24 -4.41 5.20
C LYS A 274 -11.90 -2.92 5.06
N THR A 275 -12.55 -2.05 5.85
CA THR A 275 -12.28 -0.61 5.84
C THR A 275 -10.83 -0.29 6.23
N ARG A 276 -10.29 -0.95 7.27
CA ARG A 276 -8.88 -0.75 7.66
C ARG A 276 -7.91 -1.15 6.56
N LEU A 277 -8.20 -2.23 5.83
CA LEU A 277 -7.38 -2.68 4.71
C LEU A 277 -7.50 -1.72 3.51
N GLU A 278 -8.67 -1.15 3.24
CA GLU A 278 -8.87 -0.07 2.24
C GLU A 278 -8.01 1.16 2.55
N ASP A 279 -8.03 1.63 3.79
CA ASP A 279 -7.22 2.76 4.26
C ASP A 279 -5.72 2.44 4.11
N GLN A 280 -5.31 1.26 4.57
CA GLN A 280 -3.92 0.80 4.46
C GLN A 280 -3.45 0.70 3.00
N ILE A 281 -4.29 0.19 2.09
CA ILE A 281 -3.98 0.12 0.65
C ILE A 281 -3.81 1.53 0.07
N THR A 282 -4.65 2.48 0.48
CA THR A 282 -4.58 3.88 0.06
C THR A 282 -3.29 4.54 0.53
N ASP A 283 -2.92 4.38 1.79
CA ASP A 283 -1.66 4.89 2.35
C ASP A 283 -0.44 4.29 1.64
N LEU A 284 -0.47 2.98 1.38
CA LEU A 284 0.61 2.30 0.67
C LEU A 284 0.73 2.73 -0.80
N ASN A 285 -0.39 3.05 -1.47
CA ASN A 285 -0.34 3.68 -2.79
C ASN A 285 0.33 5.06 -2.73
N GLY A 286 0.02 5.86 -1.70
CA GLY A 286 0.69 7.14 -1.45
C GLY A 286 2.19 6.98 -1.21
N CYS A 287 2.61 5.99 -0.41
CA CYS A 287 4.01 5.65 -0.22
C CYS A 287 4.69 5.31 -1.55
N VAL A 288 4.11 4.39 -2.34
CA VAL A 288 4.64 3.97 -3.65
C VAL A 288 4.83 5.16 -4.58
N ALA A 289 3.83 6.03 -4.71
CA ALA A 289 3.92 7.21 -5.56
C ALA A 289 5.03 8.17 -5.09
N THR A 290 5.10 8.44 -3.78
CA THR A 290 6.10 9.33 -3.19
C THR A 290 7.52 8.79 -3.39
N GLN A 291 7.76 7.52 -3.08
CA GLN A 291 9.08 6.91 -3.23
C GLN A 291 9.50 6.78 -4.70
N THR A 292 8.55 6.57 -5.62
CA THR A 292 8.82 6.59 -7.06
C THR A 292 9.32 7.97 -7.50
N ALA A 293 8.66 9.05 -7.06
CA ALA A 293 9.08 10.42 -7.36
C ALA A 293 10.46 10.75 -6.78
N ILE A 294 10.74 10.33 -5.53
CA ILE A 294 12.05 10.51 -4.89
C ILE A 294 13.14 9.74 -5.65
N SER A 295 12.90 8.46 -5.98
CA SER A 295 13.84 7.65 -6.77
C SER A 295 14.15 8.30 -8.12
N GLN A 296 13.13 8.79 -8.83
CA GLN A 296 13.33 9.47 -10.11
C GLN A 296 14.14 10.76 -9.95
N ALA A 297 13.83 11.58 -8.95
CA ALA A 297 14.54 12.82 -8.67
C ALA A 297 16.02 12.57 -8.31
N ALA A 298 16.29 11.55 -7.49
CA ALA A 298 17.63 11.13 -7.12
C ALA A 298 18.42 10.59 -8.32
N SER A 299 17.80 9.73 -9.14
CA SER A 299 18.39 9.23 -10.38
C SER A 299 18.77 10.36 -11.34
N ASN A 300 17.84 11.30 -11.57
CA ASN A 300 18.09 12.48 -12.41
C ASN A 300 19.21 13.37 -11.84
N LYS A 301 19.25 13.57 -10.50
CA LYS A 301 20.33 14.34 -9.85
C LYS A 301 21.68 13.67 -10.02
N LYS A 302 21.75 12.34 -9.90
CA LYS A 302 22.95 11.54 -10.11
C LYS A 302 23.46 11.70 -11.55
N GLN A 303 22.58 11.50 -12.54
CA GLN A 303 22.95 11.62 -13.95
C GLN A 303 23.43 13.03 -14.31
N ARG A 304 22.74 14.08 -13.83
CA ARG A 304 23.17 15.46 -14.07
C ARG A 304 24.54 15.76 -13.46
N ASN A 305 24.80 15.35 -12.22
CA ASN A 305 26.10 15.62 -11.60
C ASN A 305 27.22 14.75 -12.19
N GLN A 306 26.91 13.56 -12.70
CA GLN A 306 27.88 12.78 -13.47
C GLN A 306 28.30 13.52 -14.73
N LYS A 307 27.34 14.02 -15.51
CA LYS A 307 27.65 14.82 -16.71
C LYS A 307 28.49 16.05 -16.37
N LEU A 308 28.10 16.80 -15.33
CA LEU A 308 28.85 17.99 -14.91
C LEU A 308 30.26 17.66 -14.40
N LEU A 309 30.45 16.50 -13.75
CA LEU A 309 31.77 16.02 -13.35
C LEU A 309 32.63 15.69 -14.57
N ASP A 310 32.06 15.04 -15.59
CA ASP A 310 32.75 14.70 -16.82
C ASP A 310 33.17 15.98 -17.57
N ASP A 311 32.26 16.95 -17.69
CA ASP A 311 32.51 18.26 -18.31
C ASP A 311 33.61 19.03 -17.55
N ALA A 312 33.54 19.09 -16.22
CA ALA A 312 34.57 19.73 -15.38
C ALA A 312 35.93 19.04 -15.55
N THR A 313 35.96 17.71 -15.57
CA THR A 313 37.20 16.92 -15.74
C THR A 313 37.85 17.22 -17.10
N ALA A 314 37.05 17.36 -18.16
CA ALA A 314 37.55 17.73 -19.48
C ALA A 314 38.18 19.14 -19.46
N LEU A 315 37.48 20.13 -18.89
CA LEU A 315 38.00 21.50 -18.77
C LEU A 315 39.31 21.55 -17.98
N CYS A 316 39.39 20.85 -16.85
CA CYS A 316 40.60 20.77 -16.04
C CYS A 316 41.78 20.14 -16.79
N THR A 317 41.50 19.16 -17.66
CA THR A 317 42.52 18.57 -18.54
C THR A 317 43.01 19.58 -19.56
N THR A 318 42.12 20.40 -20.12
CA THR A 318 42.50 21.50 -21.02
C THR A 318 43.37 22.54 -20.32
N PHE A 319 43.05 22.95 -19.10
CA PHE A 319 43.88 23.88 -18.32
C PHE A 319 45.29 23.33 -18.05
N ASN A 320 45.40 22.04 -17.68
CA ASN A 320 46.71 21.39 -17.52
C ASN A 320 47.52 21.40 -18.82
N SER A 321 46.90 21.01 -19.94
CA SER A 321 47.60 20.97 -21.23
C SER A 321 48.01 22.35 -21.70
N GLU A 322 47.17 23.38 -21.50
CA GLU A 322 47.50 24.76 -21.85
C GLU A 322 48.68 25.27 -21.02
N TYR A 323 48.64 25.04 -19.70
CA TYR A 323 49.74 25.37 -18.80
C TYR A 323 51.06 24.72 -19.20
N ASP A 324 51.06 23.42 -19.45
CA ASP A 324 52.27 22.69 -19.84
C ASP A 324 52.83 23.18 -21.18
N ASN A 325 51.96 23.39 -22.17
CA ASN A 325 52.37 23.86 -23.50
C ASN A 325 52.93 25.28 -23.45
N ALA A 326 52.26 26.22 -22.78
CA ALA A 326 52.72 27.60 -22.68
C ALA A 326 54.01 27.69 -21.84
N SER A 327 54.11 26.94 -20.73
CA SER A 327 55.32 26.87 -19.92
C SER A 327 56.50 26.30 -20.71
N ALA A 328 56.28 25.28 -21.53
CA ALA A 328 57.31 24.73 -22.42
C ALA A 328 57.75 25.75 -23.49
N ALA A 329 56.81 26.47 -24.10
CA ALA A 329 57.11 27.52 -25.07
C ALA A 329 57.95 28.64 -24.44
N ARG A 330 57.57 29.15 -23.26
CA ARG A 330 58.34 30.17 -22.54
C ARG A 330 59.75 29.71 -22.15
N ARG A 331 59.91 28.44 -21.77
CA ARG A 331 61.26 27.85 -21.56
C ARG A 331 62.09 27.89 -22.84
N GLN A 332 61.51 27.57 -23.99
CA GLN A 332 62.21 27.65 -25.28
C GLN A 332 62.59 29.09 -25.62
N GLU A 333 61.71 30.07 -25.35
CA GLU A 333 62.02 31.49 -25.52
C GLU A 333 63.21 31.93 -24.65
N LEU A 334 63.27 31.51 -23.39
CA LEU A 334 64.40 31.80 -22.50
C LEU A 334 65.71 31.15 -22.96
N VAL A 335 65.65 29.93 -23.51
CA VAL A 335 66.81 29.26 -24.11
C VAL A 335 67.32 30.04 -25.33
N LEU A 336 66.41 30.40 -26.24
CA LEU A 336 66.76 31.17 -27.44
C LEU A 336 67.33 32.54 -27.06
N LEU A 337 66.75 33.21 -26.06
CA LEU A 337 67.25 34.48 -25.56
C LEU A 337 68.68 34.37 -25.02
N SER A 338 68.97 33.32 -24.25
CA SER A 338 70.31 33.08 -23.70
C SER A 338 71.35 32.82 -24.79
N GLU A 339 70.95 32.13 -25.87
CA GLU A 339 71.83 31.93 -27.04
C GLU A 339 72.10 33.25 -27.78
N VAL A 340 71.11 34.13 -27.87
CA VAL A 340 71.27 35.44 -28.50
C VAL A 340 72.13 36.37 -27.65
N GLU A 341 71.96 36.38 -26.33
CA GLU A 341 72.89 37.04 -25.40
C GLU A 341 74.34 36.59 -25.65
N ARG A 342 74.58 35.27 -25.74
CA ARG A 342 75.91 34.70 -26.02
C ARG A 342 76.49 35.15 -27.36
N LEU A 343 75.67 35.23 -28.42
CA LEU A 343 76.10 35.70 -29.74
C LEU A 343 76.42 37.21 -29.72
N VAL A 344 75.63 38.01 -29.03
CA VAL A 344 75.88 39.45 -28.86
C VAL A 344 77.17 39.70 -28.09
N GLU A 345 77.41 38.97 -26.99
CA GLU A 345 78.65 39.04 -26.20
C GLU A 345 79.88 38.65 -27.02
N LYS A 346 79.78 37.55 -27.79
CA LYS A 346 80.87 37.13 -28.68
C LYS A 346 81.22 38.22 -29.70
N ARG A 347 80.20 38.81 -30.34
CA ARG A 347 80.38 39.88 -31.33
C ARG A 347 80.93 41.17 -30.71
N GLN A 348 80.55 41.48 -29.47
CA GLN A 348 81.12 42.59 -28.71
C GLN A 348 82.62 42.39 -28.46
N ASN A 349 83.05 41.16 -28.17
CA ASN A 349 84.45 40.81 -27.95
C ASN A 349 85.28 40.74 -29.24
N GLU A 350 84.64 40.54 -30.41
CA GLU A 350 85.29 40.58 -31.73
C GLU A 350 85.48 42.02 -32.27
N ILE A 351 84.70 42.98 -31.76
CA ILE A 351 84.75 44.41 -32.16
C ILE A 351 85.62 45.25 -31.22
N LYS A 352 85.93 44.75 -30.02
CA LYS A 352 86.99 45.27 -29.15
C LYS A 352 88.36 44.79 -29.63
#